data_AF-A0A2M6WZI7-F1
#
_entry.id   AF-A0A2M6WZI7-F1
#
_cell.length_a   1.000
_cell.length_b   1.000
_cell.length_c   1.000
_cell.angle_alpha   90.00
_cell.angle_beta   90.00
_cell.angle_gamma   90.00
#
_symmetry.space_group_name_H-M   'P 1'
#
loop_
_entity.id
_entity.type
_entity.pdbx_description
1 polymer ?
#
loop_
_entity_poly.entity_id
_entity_poly.type
_entity_poly.pdbx_seq_one_letter_code
_entity_poly.pdbx_strand_id
1 'polypeptide(L)'
;MNETGEREMHDATCANCGNATQVPFKPSGERPVYCRDCFQQVRGNRGGGPGGQREMHDATCASCGQATQVPFKPSGERPVYCRDCYASRR
;
A
#
# COMPACT_ATOMS: atom_id res chain seq x y z
N MET A 1 16.27 -27.46 -6.67
CA MET A 1 16.62 -27.72 -5.26
C MET A 1 16.18 -26.49 -4.47
N ASN A 2 15.27 -26.63 -3.49
CA ASN A 2 14.93 -25.55 -2.57
C ASN A 2 16.00 -25.53 -1.47
N GLU A 3 17.17 -24.99 -1.80
CA GLU A 3 18.21 -24.69 -0.84
C GLU A 3 17.78 -23.41 -0.11
N THR A 4 16.98 -23.60 0.93
CA THR A 4 16.72 -22.58 1.94
C THR A 4 18.06 -22.21 2.55
N GLY A 5 18.77 -21.28 1.90
CA GLY A 5 19.98 -20.68 2.43
C GLY A 5 19.72 -20.31 3.88
N GLU A 6 20.61 -20.76 4.74
CA GLU A 6 20.59 -20.55 6.19
C GLU A 6 20.52 -19.05 6.42
N ARG A 7 19.29 -18.53 6.56
CA ARG A 7 19.07 -17.10 6.77
C ARG A 7 19.58 -16.80 8.16
N GLU A 8 20.84 -16.37 8.27
CA GLU A 8 21.39 -15.84 9.50
C GLU A 8 20.54 -14.63 9.91
N MET A 9 19.69 -14.87 10.91
CA MET A 9 18.87 -13.85 11.53
C MET A 9 19.77 -13.10 12.48
N HIS A 10 20.10 -11.86 12.16
CA HIS A 10 20.92 -11.01 13.01
C HIS A 10 20.03 -10.26 14.00
N ASP A 11 20.44 -10.24 15.27
CA ASP A 11 19.80 -9.44 16.29
C ASP A 11 20.08 -7.96 16.06
N ALA A 12 19.02 -7.15 16.14
CA ALA A 12 19.09 -5.72 15.98
C ALA A 12 18.02 -5.02 16.84
N THR A 13 18.26 -3.74 17.14
CA THR A 13 17.31 -2.92 17.91
C THR A 13 16.46 -2.11 16.94
N CYS A 14 15.13 -2.17 17.09
CA CYS A 14 14.22 -1.35 16.31
C CYS A 14 14.43 0.14 16.64
N ALA A 15 14.73 0.96 15.64
CA ALA A 15 14.95 2.39 15.79
C ALA A 15 13.66 3.18 16.13
N ASN A 16 12.47 2.58 15.94
CA ASN A 16 11.19 3.23 16.25
C ASN A 16 10.69 2.90 17.66
N CYS A 17 10.75 1.63 18.07
CA CYS A 17 10.19 1.17 19.35
C CYS A 17 11.24 0.70 20.38
N GLY A 18 12.52 0.58 20.00
CA GLY A 18 13.60 0.15 20.90
C GLY A 18 13.63 -1.36 21.20
N ASN A 19 12.69 -2.15 20.68
CA ASN A 19 12.64 -3.58 20.94
C ASN A 19 13.70 -4.35 20.14
N ALA A 20 14.25 -5.42 20.74
CA ALA A 20 15.10 -6.38 20.04
C ALA A 20 14.28 -7.13 18.99
N THR A 21 14.80 -7.21 17.77
CA THR A 21 14.17 -7.86 16.64
C THR A 21 15.22 -8.57 15.80
N GLN A 22 14.84 -9.69 15.20
CA GLN A 22 15.72 -10.46 14.33
C GLN A 22 15.46 -10.09 12.87
N VAL A 23 16.52 -9.74 12.15
CA VAL A 23 16.43 -9.32 10.75
C VAL A 23 17.34 -10.17 9.86
N PRO A 24 16.95 -10.45 8.60
CA PRO A 24 17.73 -11.30 7.69
C PRO A 24 18.87 -10.53 7.00
N PHE A 25 19.24 -9.35 7.50
CA PHE A 25 20.29 -8.50 6.95
C PHE A 25 21.16 -7.97 8.09
N LYS A 26 22.47 -7.83 7.83
CA LYS A 26 23.40 -7.29 8.83
C LYS A 26 23.11 -5.80 9.08
N PRO A 27 22.89 -5.37 10.33
CA PRO A 27 22.69 -3.96 10.64
C PRO A 27 24.00 -3.19 10.46
N SER A 28 24.13 -2.44 9.37
CA SER A 28 25.35 -1.66 9.05
C SER A 28 25.45 -0.32 9.79
N GLY A 29 24.47 0.06 10.61
CA GLY A 29 24.42 1.38 11.28
C GLY A 29 24.11 2.57 10.34
N GLU A 30 24.28 2.42 9.03
CA GLU A 30 23.95 3.42 8.02
C GLU A 30 22.44 3.59 7.79
N ARG A 31 21.65 2.54 8.07
CA ARG A 31 20.20 2.53 7.87
C ARG A 31 19.50 2.05 9.15
N PRO A 32 18.43 2.75 9.59
CA PRO A 32 17.69 2.36 10.79
C PRO A 32 17.00 1.00 10.58
N VAL A 33 17.19 0.10 11.54
CA VAL A 33 16.50 -1.19 11.56
C VAL A 33 15.12 -1.00 12.16
N TYR A 34 14.11 -1.66 11.60
CA TYR A 34 12.77 -1.65 12.13
C TYR A 34 12.28 -3.08 12.33
N CYS A 35 11.55 -3.33 13.43
CA CYS A 35 10.85 -4.59 13.61
C CYS A 35 9.77 -4.74 12.52
N ARG A 36 9.27 -5.97 12.33
CA ARG A 36 8.27 -6.29 11.30
C ARG A 36 7.09 -5.31 11.30
N ASP A 37 6.59 -4.95 12.48
CA ASP A 37 5.40 -4.12 12.62
C ASP A 37 5.68 -2.64 12.32
N CYS A 38 6.77 -2.09 12.88
CA CYS A 38 7.21 -0.72 12.57
C CYS A 38 7.59 -0.57 11.09
N PHE A 39 8.20 -1.59 10.51
CA PHE A 39 8.55 -1.62 9.09
C PHE A 39 7.30 -1.68 8.21
N GLN A 40 6.29 -2.47 8.57
CA GLN A 40 4.99 -2.49 7.89
C GLN A 40 4.30 -1.14 7.96
N GLN A 41 4.40 -0.42 9.08
CA GLN A 41 3.85 0.93 9.20
C GLN A 41 4.59 1.95 8.32
N VAL A 42 5.92 1.95 8.32
CA VAL A 42 6.75 2.86 7.51
C VAL A 42 6.61 2.55 6.01
N ARG A 43 6.53 1.27 5.63
CA ARG A 43 6.30 0.85 4.23
C ARG A 43 4.86 1.03 3.78
N GLY A 44 3.90 0.76 4.66
CA GLY A 44 2.47 0.90 4.40
C GLY A 44 2.07 2.34 4.07
N ASN A 45 2.84 3.33 4.54
CA ASN A 45 2.60 4.74 4.26
C ASN A 45 3.24 5.25 2.95
N ARG A 46 4.00 4.43 2.22
CA ARG A 46 4.74 4.85 1.00
C ARG A 46 4.47 4.00 -0.25
N GLY A 47 3.24 3.53 -0.39
CA GLY A 47 2.70 3.11 -1.68
C GLY A 47 2.42 1.62 -1.81
N GLY A 48 1.20 1.33 -2.28
CA GLY A 48 0.97 0.14 -3.12
C GLY A 48 0.41 -1.11 -2.46
N GLY A 49 -0.22 -1.04 -1.28
CA GLY A 49 -1.06 -2.13 -0.75
C GLY A 49 -2.54 -1.95 -1.15
N PRO A 50 -3.31 -3.03 -1.45
CA PRO A 50 -4.72 -2.98 -1.87
C PRO A 50 -5.69 -2.63 -0.73
N GLY A 51 -5.43 -1.52 -0.04
CA GLY A 51 -6.18 -1.04 1.11
C GLY A 51 -5.74 0.34 1.60
N GLY A 52 -4.80 1.01 0.89
CA GLY A 52 -4.60 2.45 1.09
C GLY A 52 -5.93 3.14 0.86
N GLN A 53 -6.36 3.94 1.83
CA GLN A 53 -7.62 4.68 1.86
C GLN A 53 -7.73 5.55 0.61
N ARG A 54 -8.12 4.98 -0.52
CA ARG A 54 -8.55 5.76 -1.68
C ARG A 54 -9.84 6.38 -1.21
N GLU A 55 -9.83 7.69 -0.98
CA GLU A 55 -11.07 8.43 -0.79
C GLU A 55 -11.92 8.16 -2.03
N MET A 56 -12.91 7.30 -1.84
CA MET A 56 -13.87 6.95 -2.86
C MET A 56 -14.86 8.09 -2.90
N HIS A 57 -14.82 8.88 -3.96
CA HIS A 57 -15.74 10.00 -4.13
C HIS A 57 -17.03 9.52 -4.80
N ASP A 58 -18.16 9.93 -4.23
CA ASP A 58 -19.47 9.71 -4.84
C ASP A 58 -19.60 10.54 -6.12
N ALA A 59 -19.99 9.86 -7.19
CA ALA A 59 -20.22 10.46 -8.49
C ALA A 59 -21.41 9.79 -9.19
N THR A 60 -22.01 10.50 -10.13
CA THR A 60 -23.10 9.95 -10.96
C THR A 60 -22.54 9.49 -12.29
N CYS A 61 -22.84 8.25 -12.68
CA CYS A 61 -22.45 7.73 -13.99
C CYS A 61 -23.15 8.51 -15.12
N ALA A 62 -22.39 9.09 -16.03
CA ALA A 62 -22.90 9.85 -17.18
C ALA A 62 -23.58 8.96 -18.24
N SER A 63 -23.42 7.63 -18.17
CA SER A 63 -24.05 6.70 -19.12
C SER A 63 -25.34 6.08 -18.61
N CYS A 64 -25.39 5.67 -17.33
CA CYS A 64 -26.55 4.98 -16.76
C CYS A 64 -27.27 5.78 -15.65
N GLY A 65 -26.70 6.90 -15.19
CA GLY A 65 -27.27 7.74 -14.14
C GLY A 65 -27.14 7.17 -12.72
N GLN A 66 -26.50 6.01 -12.53
CA GLN A 66 -26.37 5.40 -11.20
C GLN A 66 -25.26 6.07 -10.37
N ALA A 67 -25.46 6.12 -9.05
CA ALA A 67 -24.43 6.52 -8.09
C ALA A 67 -23.30 5.49 -8.08
N THR A 68 -22.06 5.95 -8.21
CA THR A 68 -20.87 5.12 -8.25
C THR A 68 -19.74 5.79 -7.49
N GLN A 69 -18.84 4.99 -6.94
CA GLN A 69 -17.70 5.48 -6.19
C GLN A 69 -16.45 5.40 -7.07
N VAL A 70 -15.75 6.53 -7.20
CA VAL A 70 -14.55 6.64 -8.04
C VAL A 70 -13.34 7.09 -7.22
N PRO A 71 -12.13 6.59 -7.54
CA PRO A 71 -10.91 6.94 -6.81
C PRO A 71 -10.33 8.31 -7.19
N PHE A 72 -11.09 9.12 -7.96
CA PHE A 72 -10.69 10.44 -8.42
C PHE A 72 -11.81 11.43 -8.16
N LYS A 73 -11.48 12.69 -7.89
CA LYS A 73 -12.48 13.73 -7.63
C LYS A 73 -13.25 14.07 -8.91
N PRO A 74 -14.59 13.99 -8.95
CA PRO A 74 -15.37 14.43 -10.10
C PRO A 74 -15.29 15.96 -10.25
N SER A 75 -14.59 16.44 -11.27
CA SER A 75 -14.41 17.89 -11.53
C SER A 75 -15.55 18.53 -12.33
N GLY A 76 -16.53 17.77 -12.80
CA GLY A 76 -17.61 18.26 -13.68
C GLY A 76 -17.17 18.51 -15.14
N GLU A 77 -15.88 18.69 -15.39
CA GLU A 77 -15.31 18.88 -16.74
C GLU A 77 -15.25 17.59 -17.57
N ARG A 78 -15.14 16.42 -16.91
CA ARG A 78 -15.04 15.11 -17.56
C ARG A 78 -16.18 14.20 -17.09
N PRO A 79 -16.86 13.48 -18.00
CA PRO A 79 -17.94 12.57 -17.63
C PRO A 79 -17.39 11.40 -16.81
N VAL A 80 -18.05 11.11 -15.70
CA VAL A 80 -17.72 9.97 -14.84
C VAL A 80 -18.49 8.74 -15.31
N TYR A 81 -17.85 7.57 -15.31
CA TYR A 81 -18.48 6.31 -15.66
C TYR A 81 -18.32 5.32 -14.52
N CYS A 82 -19.37 4.52 -14.26
CA CYS A 82 -19.25 3.40 -13.34
C CYS A 82 -18.28 2.35 -13.91
N ARG A 83 -17.82 1.44 -13.04
CA ARG A 83 -16.90 0.36 -13.41
C ARG A 83 -17.39 -0.43 -14.64
N ASP A 84 -18.68 -0.70 -14.71
CA ASP A 84 -19.27 -1.51 -15.79
C ASP A 84 -19.34 -0.72 -17.10
N CYS A 85 -19.88 0.50 -17.11
CA CYS A 85 -19.92 1.34 -18.31
C CYS A 85 -18.50 1.70 -18.82
N TYR A 86 -17.54 1.90 -17.91
CA TYR A 86 -16.14 2.11 -18.28
C TYR A 86 -15.52 0.83 -18.87
N ALA A 87 -15.77 -0.34 -18.26
CA ALA A 87 -15.30 -1.62 -18.76
C ALA A 87 -15.91 -2.01 -20.11
N SER A 88 -17.13 -1.57 -20.41
CA SER A 88 -17.76 -1.74 -21.73
C SER A 88 -17.23 -0.78 -22.80
N ARG A 89 -16.59 0.33 -22.41
CA ARG A 89 -16.11 1.37 -23.33
C ARG A 89 -14.61 1.32 -23.63
N ARG A 90 -13.84 0.64 -22.78
CA ARG A 90 -12.41 0.37 -23.03
C ARG A 90 -12.25 -0.66 -24.15
#